data_AF-A0A3D0IE32-F1
#
_entry.id   AF-A0A3D0IE32-F1
#
_cell.length_a   1.000
_cell.length_b   1.000
_cell.length_c   1.000
_cell.angle_alpha   90.00
_cell.angle_beta   90.00
_cell.angle_gamma   90.00
#
_symmetry.space_group_name_H-M   'P 1'
#
loop_
_entity.id
_entity.type
_entity.pdbx_description
1 polymer ?
#
loop_
_entity_poly.entity_id
_entity_poly.type
_entity_poly.pdbx_seq_one_letter_code
_entity_poly.pdbx_strand_id
1 'polypeptide(L)'
;PLEAMVFEYAQLRGTLDGMDSRVITEIADYISRETHYELPPMTPFVGKNFNVTKAGIHADGLLKDPEIYNIFDTEALLDRPPLVAVSNVSGLAGIACWINNYYRLAGENTVSKKDPFISKMKEWIDKQYDEGRITVISDEEMVHLFEECAPEVFAKVARSKV
;
A
#
# COMPACT_ATOMS: atom_id res chain seq x y z
N PRO A 1 -19.10 -9.71 9.75
CA PRO A 1 -17.98 -9.72 8.79
C PRO A 1 -17.46 -11.14 8.58
N LEU A 2 -17.56 -11.66 7.34
CA LEU A 2 -17.14 -13.02 6.98
C LEU A 2 -15.64 -13.21 7.17
N GLU A 3 -14.87 -12.20 6.78
CA GLU A 3 -13.41 -12.13 6.89
C GLU A 3 -12.94 -12.36 8.33
N ALA A 4 -13.61 -11.75 9.31
CA ALA A 4 -13.28 -11.94 10.72
C ALA A 4 -13.52 -13.39 11.15
N MET A 5 -14.62 -14.01 10.71
CA MET A 5 -14.93 -15.41 11.06
C MET A 5 -13.89 -16.38 10.49
N VAL A 6 -13.36 -16.13 9.29
CA VAL A 6 -12.30 -16.94 8.67
C VAL A 6 -11.02 -16.88 9.52
N PHE A 7 -10.57 -15.68 9.91
CA PHE A 7 -9.34 -15.54 10.71
C PHE A 7 -9.52 -15.97 12.16
N GLU A 8 -10.69 -15.80 12.76
CA GLU A 8 -10.99 -16.34 14.10
C GLU A 8 -11.00 -17.89 14.08
N TYR A 9 -11.59 -18.50 13.05
CA TYR A 9 -11.52 -19.95 12.86
C TYR A 9 -10.06 -20.41 12.76
N ALA A 10 -9.26 -19.75 11.93
CA ALA A 10 -7.84 -20.09 11.75
C ALA A 10 -7.05 -19.98 13.06
N GLN A 11 -7.29 -18.93 13.85
CA GLN A 11 -6.66 -18.75 15.17
C GLN A 11 -7.05 -19.85 16.15
N LEU A 12 -8.33 -20.27 16.17
CA LEU A 12 -8.82 -21.31 17.08
C LEU A 12 -8.40 -22.73 16.68
N ARG A 13 -8.30 -22.99 15.36
CA ARG A 13 -8.08 -24.35 14.82
C ARG A 13 -6.64 -24.58 14.36
N GLY A 14 -5.85 -23.52 14.20
CA GLY A 14 -4.50 -23.58 13.64
C GLY A 14 -4.46 -23.90 12.15
N THR A 15 -5.58 -23.77 11.42
CA THR A 15 -5.69 -24.07 9.99
C THR A 15 -6.83 -23.29 9.35
N LEU A 16 -6.71 -22.99 8.05
CA LEU A 16 -7.80 -22.48 7.23
C LEU A 16 -8.76 -23.58 6.75
N ASP A 17 -8.47 -24.86 7.04
CA ASP A 17 -9.34 -26.00 6.67
C ASP A 17 -9.72 -26.02 5.18
N GLY A 18 -8.75 -25.67 4.33
CA GLY A 18 -8.91 -25.61 2.87
C GLY A 18 -9.50 -24.30 2.34
N MET A 19 -9.85 -23.33 3.18
CA MET A 19 -10.29 -22.01 2.72
C MET A 19 -9.15 -21.25 2.04
N ASP A 20 -9.42 -20.67 0.87
CA ASP A 20 -8.55 -19.67 0.25
C ASP A 20 -8.93 -18.27 0.76
N SER A 21 -8.18 -17.77 1.74
CA SER A 21 -8.46 -16.47 2.35
C SER A 21 -8.19 -15.28 1.44
N ARG A 22 -7.46 -15.45 0.33
CA ARG A 22 -7.13 -14.36 -0.60
C ARG A 22 -8.38 -13.82 -1.31
N VAL A 23 -9.38 -14.68 -1.48
CA VAL A 23 -10.70 -14.34 -2.08
C VAL A 23 -11.43 -13.26 -1.27
N ILE A 24 -11.09 -13.05 0.01
CA ILE A 24 -11.65 -11.96 0.83
C ILE A 24 -11.44 -10.59 0.16
N THR A 25 -10.26 -10.36 -0.43
CA THR A 25 -9.95 -9.10 -1.13
C THR A 25 -10.78 -8.94 -2.39
N GLU A 26 -10.91 -10.02 -3.17
CA GLU A 26 -11.74 -10.01 -4.39
C GLU A 26 -13.21 -9.73 -4.06
N ILE A 27 -13.74 -10.30 -2.97
CA ILE A 27 -15.11 -10.04 -2.51
C ILE A 27 -15.29 -8.57 -2.10
N ALA A 28 -14.33 -8.01 -1.36
CA ALA A 28 -14.39 -6.61 -0.95
C ALA A 28 -14.39 -5.66 -2.16
N ASP A 29 -13.51 -5.93 -3.14
CA ASP A 29 -13.41 -5.16 -4.38
C ASP A 29 -14.67 -5.31 -5.24
N TYR A 30 -15.23 -6.53 -5.33
CA TYR A 30 -16.49 -6.81 -6.02
C TYR A 30 -17.65 -6.05 -5.38
N ILE A 31 -17.81 -6.10 -4.05
CA ILE A 31 -18.88 -5.39 -3.35
C ILE A 31 -18.77 -3.88 -3.62
N SER A 32 -17.58 -3.30 -3.44
CA SER A 32 -17.34 -1.89 -3.70
C SER A 32 -17.71 -1.50 -5.14
N ARG A 33 -17.26 -2.28 -6.13
CA ARG A 33 -17.48 -2.01 -7.56
C ARG A 33 -18.94 -2.19 -8.00
N GLU A 34 -19.56 -3.31 -7.66
CA GLU A 34 -20.89 -3.68 -8.18
C GLU A 34 -22.03 -3.03 -7.41
N THR A 35 -21.83 -2.68 -6.14
CA THR A 35 -22.88 -2.10 -5.29
C THR A 35 -22.66 -0.63 -4.98
N HIS A 36 -21.52 -0.06 -5.37
CA HIS A 36 -21.07 1.28 -4.99
C HIS A 36 -21.01 1.49 -3.47
N TYR A 37 -20.84 0.41 -2.72
CA TYR A 37 -20.70 0.48 -1.27
C TYR A 37 -19.32 1.04 -0.90
N GLU A 38 -19.31 2.17 -0.19
CA GLU A 38 -18.08 2.75 0.33
C GLU A 38 -17.58 1.98 1.56
N LEU A 39 -16.62 1.08 1.34
CA LEU A 39 -15.94 0.38 2.43
C LEU A 39 -15.20 1.38 3.34
N PRO A 40 -15.49 1.39 4.66
CA PRO A 40 -14.74 2.23 5.58
C PRO A 40 -13.23 1.94 5.49
N PRO A 41 -12.36 2.96 5.41
CA PRO A 41 -10.93 2.75 5.16
C PRO A 41 -10.21 1.92 6.22
N MET A 42 -10.71 1.92 7.45
CA MET A 42 -10.09 1.21 8.59
C MET A 42 -10.74 -0.15 8.87
N THR A 43 -11.65 -0.64 8.00
CA THR A 43 -12.26 -1.95 8.18
C THR A 43 -11.16 -3.02 8.23
N PRO A 44 -11.10 -3.86 9.29
CA PRO A 44 -10.11 -4.92 9.38
C PRO A 44 -10.08 -5.81 8.13
N PHE A 45 -8.89 -6.25 7.73
CA PHE A 45 -8.61 -7.14 6.58
C PHE A 45 -8.90 -6.58 5.18
N VAL A 46 -9.87 -5.66 5.02
CA VAL A 46 -10.35 -5.22 3.69
C VAL A 46 -10.31 -3.71 3.45
N GLY A 47 -10.26 -2.89 4.51
CA GLY A 47 -10.25 -1.44 4.39
C GLY A 47 -8.94 -0.92 3.82
N LYS A 48 -8.95 0.09 2.94
CA LYS A 48 -7.72 0.55 2.26
C LYS A 48 -6.54 0.91 3.18
N ASN A 49 -6.81 1.26 4.44
CA ASN A 49 -5.82 1.65 5.44
C ASN A 49 -5.54 0.56 6.50
N PHE A 50 -6.11 -0.65 6.39
CA PHE A 50 -5.97 -1.67 7.44
C PHE A 50 -4.53 -2.13 7.66
N ASN A 51 -3.71 -2.08 6.60
CA ASN A 51 -2.32 -2.56 6.56
C ASN A 51 -1.32 -1.45 6.18
N VAL A 52 -1.65 -0.20 6.52
CA VAL A 52 -0.80 0.97 6.22
C VAL A 52 0.02 1.36 7.46
N THR A 53 1.34 1.36 7.34
CA THR A 53 2.27 1.86 8.35
C THR A 53 2.60 3.33 8.11
N LYS A 54 2.43 4.19 9.12
CA LYS A 54 2.48 5.66 8.95
C LYS A 54 3.75 6.38 9.43
N ALA A 55 4.70 5.71 10.10
CA ALA A 55 5.91 6.38 10.55
C ALA A 55 7.07 6.14 9.57
N GLY A 56 7.65 7.21 9.02
CA GLY A 56 8.60 7.12 7.89
C GLY A 56 9.94 6.44 8.19
N ILE A 57 10.32 6.21 9.45
CA ILE A 57 11.46 5.32 9.78
C ILE A 57 11.11 3.83 9.56
N HIS A 58 9.82 3.49 9.54
CA HIS A 58 9.36 2.12 9.39
C HIS A 58 9.37 1.64 7.93
N ALA A 59 9.48 2.55 6.95
CA ALA A 59 9.63 2.17 5.55
C ALA A 59 10.90 1.33 5.33
N ASP A 60 12.02 1.74 5.94
CA ASP A 60 13.30 1.03 5.82
C ASP A 60 13.28 -0.30 6.58
N GLY A 61 12.60 -0.35 7.73
CA GLY A 61 12.41 -1.59 8.49
C GLY A 61 11.52 -2.60 7.74
N LEU A 62 10.39 -2.15 7.19
CA LEU A 62 9.49 -2.98 6.39
C LEU A 62 10.17 -3.51 5.11
N LEU A 63 11.00 -2.68 4.46
CA LEU A 63 11.79 -3.09 3.28
C LEU A 63 12.86 -4.14 3.60
N LYS A 64 13.36 -4.18 4.84
CA LYS A 64 14.37 -5.14 5.28
C LYS A 64 13.74 -6.44 5.77
N ASP A 65 12.67 -6.32 6.55
CA ASP A 65 11.97 -7.43 7.15
C ASP A 65 10.50 -7.04 7.42
N PRO A 66 9.56 -7.55 6.60
CA PRO A 66 8.14 -7.32 6.78
C PRO A 66 7.59 -7.77 8.14
N GLU A 67 8.18 -8.80 8.77
CA GLU A 67 7.71 -9.36 10.04
C GLU A 67 7.85 -8.37 11.21
N ILE A 68 8.72 -7.36 11.10
CA ILE A 68 8.90 -6.34 12.13
C ILE A 68 7.62 -5.51 12.34
N TYR A 69 6.80 -5.36 11.29
CA TYR A 69 5.61 -4.49 11.33
C TYR A 69 4.32 -5.20 10.94
N ASN A 70 4.41 -6.40 10.37
CA ASN A 70 3.27 -7.20 9.95
C ASN A 70 3.09 -8.36 10.92
N ILE A 71 2.04 -8.33 11.74
CA ILE A 71 1.76 -9.37 12.74
C ILE A 71 1.41 -10.74 12.11
N PHE A 72 1.09 -10.76 10.82
CA PHE A 72 0.93 -11.96 9.99
C PHE A 72 1.14 -11.60 8.51
N ASP A 73 1.45 -12.59 7.68
CA ASP A 73 1.70 -12.37 6.24
C ASP A 73 0.40 -12.04 5.48
N THR A 74 0.08 -10.75 5.44
CA THR A 74 -1.07 -10.17 4.73
C THR A 74 -0.98 -10.31 3.21
N GLU A 75 0.21 -10.43 2.62
CA GLU A 75 0.34 -10.71 1.20
C GLU A 75 -0.10 -12.15 0.90
N ALA A 76 0.45 -13.12 1.63
CA ALA A 76 0.07 -14.52 1.47
C ALA A 76 -1.39 -14.80 1.83
N LEU A 77 -1.91 -14.15 2.87
CA LEU A 77 -3.25 -14.43 3.40
C LEU A 77 -4.37 -13.66 2.70
N LEU A 78 -4.10 -12.45 2.20
CA LEU A 78 -5.12 -11.54 1.68
C LEU A 78 -4.82 -11.03 0.28
N ASP A 79 -3.68 -11.34 -0.34
CA ASP A 79 -3.22 -10.67 -1.57
C ASP A 79 -3.12 -9.13 -1.40
N ARG A 80 -2.75 -8.71 -0.18
CA ARG A 80 -2.64 -7.30 0.19
C ARG A 80 -1.34 -7.05 0.96
N PRO A 81 -0.24 -6.72 0.27
CA PRO A 81 1.02 -6.41 0.93
C PRO A 81 0.89 -5.17 1.82
N PRO A 82 1.76 -5.03 2.84
CA PRO A 82 1.80 -3.85 3.67
C PRO A 82 2.14 -2.59 2.87
N LEU A 83 1.45 -1.51 3.20
CA LEU A 83 1.64 -0.19 2.60
C LEU A 83 2.33 0.76 3.57
N VAL A 84 3.00 1.76 3.03
CA VAL A 84 3.74 2.77 3.81
C VAL A 84 3.19 4.14 3.46
N ALA A 85 2.74 4.93 4.43
CA ALA A 85 2.36 6.31 4.17
C ALA A 85 3.60 7.19 3.95
N VAL A 86 3.47 8.19 3.08
CA VAL A 86 4.56 9.13 2.78
C VAL A 86 4.43 10.40 3.62
N SER A 87 5.51 10.81 4.27
CA SER A 87 5.57 12.04 5.07
C SER A 87 6.97 12.68 5.09
N ASN A 88 7.18 13.69 5.95
CA ASN A 88 8.46 14.40 6.11
C ASN A 88 9.63 13.51 6.51
N VAL A 89 9.35 12.34 7.07
CA VAL A 89 10.36 11.35 7.48
C VAL A 89 10.60 10.28 6.40
N SER A 90 9.87 10.30 5.28
CA SER A 90 10.06 9.37 4.17
C SER A 90 11.25 9.79 3.31
N GLY A 91 12.23 8.90 3.16
CA GLY A 91 13.31 9.06 2.18
C GLY A 91 12.92 8.58 0.77
N LEU A 92 13.87 8.67 -0.17
CA LEU A 92 13.70 8.18 -1.57
C LEU A 92 13.27 6.71 -1.62
N ALA A 93 13.78 5.87 -0.71
CA ALA A 93 13.40 4.46 -0.59
C ALA A 93 11.93 4.29 -0.19
N GLY A 94 11.42 5.15 0.69
CA GLY A 94 10.01 5.12 1.11
C GLY A 94 9.08 5.53 -0.03
N ILE A 95 9.46 6.52 -0.84
CA ILE A 95 8.70 6.94 -2.03
C ILE A 95 8.66 5.81 -3.07
N ALA A 96 9.81 5.21 -3.38
CA ALA A 96 9.87 4.08 -4.30
C ALA A 96 9.07 2.87 -3.79
N CYS A 97 9.13 2.58 -2.49
CA CYS A 97 8.35 1.53 -1.84
C CYS A 97 6.84 1.78 -1.98
N TRP A 98 6.39 3.02 -1.74
CA TRP A 98 4.98 3.38 -1.92
C TRP A 98 4.53 3.11 -3.36
N ILE A 99 5.30 3.52 -4.38
CA ILE A 99 4.94 3.28 -5.79
C ILE A 99 4.87 1.78 -6.09
N ASN A 100 5.91 1.02 -5.71
CA ASN A 100 5.96 -0.41 -5.97
C ASN A 100 4.79 -1.15 -5.33
N ASN A 101 4.44 -0.84 -4.08
CA ASN A 101 3.36 -1.53 -3.39
C ASN A 101 1.98 -1.05 -3.87
N TYR A 102 1.80 0.25 -4.12
CA TYR A 102 0.54 0.83 -4.57
C TYR A 102 0.12 0.34 -5.97
N TYR A 103 1.09 0.09 -6.85
CA TYR A 103 0.88 -0.46 -8.19
C TYR A 103 1.22 -1.95 -8.32
N ARG A 104 1.53 -2.65 -7.21
CA ARG A 104 1.88 -4.08 -7.18
C ARG A 104 2.99 -4.45 -8.18
N LEU A 105 4.03 -3.62 -8.27
CA LEU A 105 5.16 -3.83 -9.17
C LEU A 105 6.13 -4.86 -8.58
N ALA A 106 6.56 -5.82 -9.40
CA ALA A 106 7.48 -6.88 -8.99
C ALA A 106 8.58 -7.12 -10.04
N GLY A 107 9.72 -7.66 -9.57
CA GLY A 107 10.86 -8.00 -10.41
C GLY A 107 11.40 -6.81 -11.21
N GLU A 108 11.58 -7.00 -12.51
CA GLU A 108 12.11 -5.98 -13.43
C GLU A 108 11.18 -4.78 -13.66
N ASN A 109 9.92 -4.86 -13.21
CA ASN A 109 8.96 -3.76 -13.32
C ASN A 109 9.01 -2.79 -12.14
N THR A 110 9.83 -3.06 -11.12
CA THR A 110 9.95 -2.20 -9.94
C THR A 110 10.65 -0.89 -10.25
N VAL A 111 10.22 0.17 -9.57
CA VAL A 111 10.92 1.46 -9.56
C VAL A 111 12.02 1.48 -8.51
N SER A 112 13.14 2.10 -8.84
CA SER A 112 14.30 2.21 -7.98
C SER A 112 14.32 3.57 -7.28
N LYS A 113 14.78 3.61 -6.03
CA LYS A 113 15.04 4.87 -5.31
C LYS A 113 16.08 5.78 -5.99
N LYS A 114 16.80 5.25 -6.99
CA LYS A 114 17.79 5.98 -7.80
C LYS A 114 17.17 6.60 -9.05
N ASP A 115 15.91 6.30 -9.36
CA ASP A 115 15.26 6.84 -10.54
C ASP A 115 15.10 8.37 -10.40
N PRO A 116 15.45 9.18 -11.42
CA PRO A 116 15.49 10.63 -11.27
C PRO A 116 14.16 11.27 -10.85
N PHE A 117 13.03 10.68 -11.23
CA PHE A 117 11.72 11.19 -10.86
C PHE A 117 11.41 11.03 -9.37
N ILE A 118 12.00 10.04 -8.69
CA ILE A 118 11.83 9.85 -7.24
C ILE A 118 12.41 11.03 -6.48
N SER A 119 13.56 11.57 -6.92
CA SER A 119 14.14 12.78 -6.34
C SER A 119 13.24 14.00 -6.54
N LYS A 120 12.64 14.16 -7.73
CA LYS A 120 11.68 15.25 -7.98
C LYS A 120 10.45 15.17 -7.08
N MET A 121 9.91 13.96 -6.88
CA MET A 121 8.80 13.75 -5.95
C MET A 121 9.22 14.12 -4.52
N LYS A 122 10.42 13.72 -4.10
CA LYS A 122 10.97 14.06 -2.77
C LYS A 122 11.08 15.56 -2.56
N GLU A 123 11.58 16.30 -3.55
CA GLU A 123 11.67 17.77 -3.49
C GLU A 123 10.30 18.42 -3.29
N TRP A 124 9.26 17.94 -4.00
CA TRP A 124 7.90 18.43 -3.80
C TRP A 124 7.37 18.10 -2.39
N ILE A 125 7.58 16.86 -1.94
CA ILE A 125 7.15 16.41 -0.60
C ILE A 125 7.81 17.27 0.48
N ASP A 126 9.12 17.50 0.40
CA ASP A 126 9.86 18.32 1.36
C ASP A 126 9.33 19.74 1.42
N LYS A 127 9.09 20.33 0.24
CA LYS A 127 8.51 21.66 0.15
C LYS A 127 7.15 21.76 0.86
N GLN A 128 6.29 20.75 0.75
CA GLN A 128 4.99 20.76 1.47
C GLN A 128 5.18 20.86 2.99
N TYR A 129 6.19 20.20 3.55
CA TYR A 129 6.47 20.22 4.98
C TYR A 129 7.19 21.49 5.41
N ASP A 130 8.09 22.01 4.57
CA ASP A 130 8.71 23.33 4.78
C ASP A 130 7.66 24.46 4.81
N GLU A 131 6.58 24.30 4.04
CA GLU A 131 5.42 25.20 4.02
C GLU A 131 4.44 24.98 5.20
N GLY A 132 4.77 24.07 6.13
CA GLY A 132 4.05 23.89 7.38
C GLY A 132 2.97 22.81 7.36
N ARG A 133 2.94 21.91 6.36
CA ARG A 133 2.08 20.72 6.39
C ARG A 133 2.39 19.86 7.63
N ILE A 134 1.35 19.34 8.27
CA ILE A 134 1.46 18.44 9.44
C ILE A 134 0.80 17.06 9.21
N THR A 135 0.12 16.88 8.08
CA THR A 135 -0.53 15.63 7.69
C THR A 135 0.39 14.79 6.82
N VAL A 136 0.09 13.49 6.67
CA VAL A 136 0.71 12.65 5.64
C VAL A 136 0.29 13.11 4.25
N ILE A 137 1.09 12.79 3.23
CA ILE A 137 0.68 12.95 1.82
C ILE A 137 -0.31 11.83 1.50
N SER A 138 -1.46 12.19 0.93
CA SER A 138 -2.50 11.21 0.59
C SER A 138 -2.10 10.35 -0.62
N ASP A 139 -2.72 9.19 -0.78
CA ASP A 139 -2.49 8.35 -1.96
C ASP A 139 -2.86 9.10 -3.25
N GLU A 140 -3.94 9.88 -3.21
CA GLU A 140 -4.40 10.69 -4.35
C GLU A 140 -3.36 11.77 -4.72
N GLU A 141 -2.79 12.47 -3.73
CA GLU A 141 -1.71 13.42 -3.94
C GLU A 141 -0.46 12.74 -4.52
N MET A 142 -0.10 11.56 -4.00
CA MET A 142 1.03 10.78 -4.49
C MET A 142 0.83 10.29 -5.93
N VAL A 143 -0.38 9.85 -6.29
CA VAL A 143 -0.75 9.45 -7.66
C VAL A 143 -0.58 10.64 -8.61
N HIS A 144 -1.16 11.80 -8.28
CA HIS A 144 -1.03 13.00 -9.11
C HIS A 144 0.42 13.45 -9.26
N LEU A 145 1.17 13.49 -8.16
CA LEU A 145 2.59 13.85 -8.18
C LEU A 145 3.41 12.89 -9.04
N PHE A 146 3.11 11.59 -9.00
CA PHE A 146 3.80 10.59 -9.81
C PHE A 146 3.50 10.77 -11.31
N GLU A 147 2.25 11.02 -11.67
CA GLU A 147 1.84 11.32 -13.05
C GLU A 147 2.56 12.58 -13.58
N GLU A 148 2.65 13.64 -12.78
CA GLU A 148 3.34 14.88 -13.16
C GLU A 148 4.87 14.69 -13.30
N CYS A 149 5.49 13.93 -12.40
CA CYS A 149 6.94 13.76 -12.37
C CYS A 149 7.45 12.76 -13.41
N ALA A 150 6.64 11.77 -13.79
CA ALA A 150 7.03 10.67 -14.67
C ALA A 150 5.85 10.14 -15.52
N PRO A 151 5.27 10.95 -16.42
CA PRO A 151 4.05 10.59 -17.14
C PRO A 151 4.19 9.31 -17.99
N GLU A 152 5.36 9.08 -18.59
CA GLU A 152 5.62 7.88 -19.38
C GLU A 152 5.66 6.60 -18.52
N VAL A 153 6.30 6.68 -17.34
CA VAL A 153 6.38 5.56 -16.39
C VAL A 153 5.00 5.31 -15.79
N PHE A 154 4.31 6.37 -15.38
CA PHE A 154 2.93 6.32 -14.89
C PHE A 154 2.00 5.63 -15.89
N ALA A 155 2.03 6.04 -17.16
CA ALA A 155 1.19 5.45 -18.20
C ALA A 155 1.47 3.95 -18.44
N LYS A 156 2.71 3.50 -18.19
CA LYS A 156 3.08 2.07 -18.26
C LYS A 156 2.51 1.28 -17.08
N VAL A 157 2.56 1.82 -15.86
CA VAL A 157 2.15 1.09 -14.65
C VAL A 157 0.66 1.21 -14.34
N ALA A 158 0.01 2.32 -14.68
CA ALA A 158 -1.42 2.52 -14.43
C ALA A 158 -2.31 1.53 -15.21
N ARG A 159 -1.83 1.06 -16.37
CA ARG A 159 -2.51 0.02 -17.17
C ARG A 159 -2.49 -1.37 -16.52
N SER A 160 -1.60 -1.60 -15.56
CA SER A 160 -1.47 -2.87 -14.85
C SER A 160 -2.43 -3.01 -13.66
N LYS A 161 -3.16 -1.93 -13.30
CA LYS A 161 -4.12 -1.90 -12.19
C LYS A 161 -5.57 -2.17 -12.64
N VAL A 162 -5.79 -2.46 -13.93
CA VAL A 162 -7.10 -2.80 -14.53
C VAL A 162 -7.25 -4.31 -14.64
#